data_AF-A0A7K5IKT7-F1
#
_entry.id   AF-A0A7K5IKT7-F1
#
_cell.length_a   1.000
_cell.length_b   1.000
_cell.length_c   1.000
_cell.angle_alpha   90.00
_cell.angle_beta   90.00
_cell.angle_gamma   90.00
#
_symmetry.space_group_name_H-M   'P 1'
#
loop_
_entity.id
_entity.type
_entity.pdbx_description
1 polymer ?
#
loop_
_entity_poly.entity_id
_entity_poly.type
_entity_poly.pdbx_seq_one_letter_code
_entity_poly.pdbx_strand_id
1 'polypeptide(L)'
;GSREGFWGSLTPPVRRFSVAGDSLTVAGVDYGDQGRFRCRAWTPLDAAEAEAELRVVGRPGPVRDLQVLELGERRVRLSWTPGEEHNSPVE
;
A
#
# COMPACT_ATOMS: atom_id res chain seq x y z
N GLY A 1 -41.95 -7.86 21.01
CA GLY A 1 -41.02 -7.06 20.18
C GLY A 1 -39.81 -7.91 19.89
N SER A 2 -39.61 -8.28 18.62
CA SER A 2 -38.49 -9.08 18.12
C SER A 2 -37.16 -8.36 18.42
N ARG A 3 -36.22 -9.05 19.05
CA ARG A 3 -34.80 -8.66 19.02
C ARG A 3 -34.22 -9.27 17.74
N GLU A 4 -34.21 -8.49 16.67
CA GLU A 4 -33.50 -8.82 15.44
C GLU A 4 -32.00 -8.90 15.76
N GLY A 5 -31.45 -10.13 15.73
CA GLY A 5 -30.04 -10.39 15.92
C GLY A 5 -29.24 -9.86 14.74
N PHE A 6 -28.24 -9.04 15.04
CA PHE A 6 -27.27 -8.52 14.09
C PHE A 6 -26.35 -9.68 13.65
N TRP A 7 -26.70 -10.37 12.57
CA TRP A 7 -25.81 -11.32 11.91
C TRP A 7 -24.73 -10.53 11.16
N GLY A 8 -23.78 -9.97 11.91
CA GLY A 8 -22.51 -9.56 11.32
C GLY A 8 -21.90 -10.79 10.68
N SER A 9 -21.78 -10.78 9.36
CA SER A 9 -21.12 -11.84 8.60
C SER A 9 -19.76 -12.13 9.24
N LEU A 10 -19.59 -13.35 9.76
CA LEU A 10 -18.31 -13.84 10.25
C LEU A 10 -17.40 -14.10 9.04
N THR A 11 -16.98 -13.04 8.35
CA THR A 11 -15.82 -13.14 7.48
C THR A 11 -14.64 -13.44 8.39
N PRO A 12 -13.99 -14.62 8.26
CA PRO A 12 -12.81 -14.90 9.06
C PRO A 12 -11.78 -13.78 8.83
N PRO A 13 -11.03 -13.38 9.85
CA PRO A 13 -10.00 -12.36 9.69
C PRO A 13 -9.02 -12.86 8.61
N VAL A 14 -8.97 -12.15 7.49
CA VAL A 14 -8.03 -12.45 6.41
C VAL A 14 -6.63 -12.33 7.00
N ARG A 15 -5.90 -13.44 7.05
CA ARG A 15 -4.49 -13.41 7.47
C ARG A 15 -3.73 -12.58 6.44
N ARG A 16 -3.26 -11.41 6.85
CA ARG A 16 -2.53 -10.48 5.99
C ARG A 16 -1.25 -11.07 5.42
N PHE A 17 -0.55 -11.86 6.24
CA PHE A 17 0.65 -12.59 5.85
C PHE A 17 0.35 -14.10 5.80
N SER A 18 0.68 -14.75 4.69
CA SER A 18 0.56 -16.20 4.54
C SER A 18 1.76 -16.79 3.82
N VAL A 19 2.28 -17.89 4.33
CA VAL A 19 3.39 -18.64 3.71
C VAL A 19 2.84 -19.97 3.19
N ALA A 20 3.11 -20.27 1.92
CA ALA A 20 2.74 -21.51 1.27
C ALA A 20 3.98 -22.08 0.56
N GLY A 21 4.61 -23.09 1.16
CA GLY A 21 5.87 -23.65 0.67
C GLY A 21 6.99 -22.61 0.73
N ASP A 22 7.47 -22.20 -0.44
CA ASP A 22 8.52 -21.20 -0.66
C ASP A 22 7.97 -19.78 -0.94
N SER A 23 6.65 -19.62 -0.97
CA SER A 23 6.00 -18.35 -1.30
C SER A 23 5.46 -17.63 -0.07
N LEU A 24 5.80 -16.34 0.08
CA LEU A 24 5.19 -15.41 1.04
C LEU A 24 4.21 -14.49 0.30
N THR A 25 2.95 -14.49 0.73
CA THR A 25 1.93 -13.55 0.27
C THR A 25 1.65 -12.51 1.33
N VAL A 26 1.65 -11.24 0.93
CA VAL A 26 1.23 -10.09 1.73
C VAL A 26 -0.03 -9.51 1.09
N ALA A 27 -1.18 -9.66 1.74
CA ALA A 27 -2.46 -9.15 1.25
C ALA A 27 -2.66 -7.68 1.66
N GLY A 28 -3.16 -6.86 0.75
CA GLY A 28 -3.40 -5.43 1.02
C GLY A 28 -2.09 -4.69 1.34
N VAL A 29 -1.12 -4.81 0.43
CA VAL A 29 0.19 -4.15 0.54
C VAL A 29 0.02 -2.63 0.62
N ASP A 30 0.70 -2.00 1.58
CA ASP A 30 0.79 -0.56 1.73
C ASP A 30 2.25 -0.08 1.86
N TYR A 31 2.46 1.24 1.93
CA TYR A 31 3.82 1.80 2.03
C TYR A 31 4.57 1.42 3.31
N GLY A 32 3.86 1.00 4.36
CA GLY A 32 4.44 0.52 5.61
C GLY A 32 5.03 -0.89 5.49
N ASP A 33 4.62 -1.65 4.49
CA ASP A 33 5.19 -2.99 4.21
C ASP A 33 6.52 -2.94 3.45
N GLN A 34 6.95 -1.76 3.02
CA GLN A 34 8.22 -1.60 2.31
C GLN A 34 9.39 -1.99 3.21
N GLY A 35 10.35 -2.70 2.63
CA GLY A 35 11.55 -3.11 3.35
C GLY A 35 12.19 -4.36 2.80
N ARG A 36 13.21 -4.86 3.52
CA ARG A 36 13.89 -6.11 3.19
C ARG A 36 13.18 -7.28 3.83
N PHE A 37 12.72 -8.20 3.00
CA PHE A 37 12.19 -9.50 3.41
C PHE A 37 13.32 -10.53 3.33
N ARG A 38 13.43 -11.34 4.39
CA ARG A 38 14.41 -12.43 4.47
C ARG A 38 13.69 -13.77 4.53
N CYS A 39 13.99 -14.64 3.59
CA CYS A 39 13.64 -16.05 3.67
C CYS A 39 14.76 -16.80 4.40
N ARG A 40 14.40 -17.61 5.39
CA ARG A 40 15.33 -18.46 6.13
C ARG A 40 14.85 -19.90 6.08
N ALA A 41 15.65 -20.76 5.47
CA ALA A 41 15.44 -22.20 5.46
C ALA A 41 16.42 -22.87 6.42
N TRP A 42 15.98 -23.82 7.22
CA TRP A 42 16.85 -24.54 8.15
C TRP A 42 16.63 -26.05 8.10
N THR A 43 17.70 -26.76 8.43
CA THR A 43 17.76 -28.20 8.68
C THR A 43 18.31 -28.40 10.09
N PRO A 44 18.29 -29.63 10.65
CA PRO A 44 18.94 -29.89 11.93
C PRO A 44 20.46 -29.61 11.96
N LEU A 45 21.11 -29.54 10.79
CA LEU A 45 22.56 -29.39 10.67
C LEU A 45 22.99 -27.97 10.28
N ASP A 46 22.19 -27.25 9.49
CA ASP A 46 22.54 -25.93 8.94
C ASP A 46 21.31 -25.07 8.56
N ALA A 47 21.50 -23.78 8.33
CA ALA A 47 20.51 -22.85 7.82
C ALA A 47 21.05 -21.97 6.68
N ALA A 48 20.19 -21.71 5.70
CA ALA A 48 20.46 -20.81 4.58
C ALA A 48 19.47 -19.63 4.59
N GLU A 49 19.95 -18.46 4.17
CA GLU A 49 19.17 -17.23 4.12
C GLU A 49 19.27 -16.57 2.74
N ALA A 50 18.16 -15.99 2.30
CA ALA A 50 18.07 -15.19 1.09
C ALA A 50 17.21 -13.96 1.37
N GLU A 51 17.48 -12.85 0.68
CA GLU A 51 16.77 -11.60 0.89
C GLU A 51 16.29 -10.95 -0.40
N ALA A 52 15.20 -10.20 -0.30
CA ALA A 52 14.67 -9.36 -1.35
C ALA A 52 14.14 -8.04 -0.77
N GLU A 53 14.23 -6.95 -1.53
CA GLU A 53 13.66 -5.65 -1.17
C GLU A 53 12.26 -5.50 -1.79
N LEU A 54 11.24 -5.26 -0.96
CA LEU A 54 9.90 -4.90 -1.40
C LEU A 54 9.78 -3.37 -1.46
N ARG A 55 9.58 -2.85 -2.66
CA ARG A 55 9.21 -1.46 -2.90
C ARG A 55 7.77 -1.37 -3.34
N VAL A 56 7.01 -0.48 -2.71
CA VAL A 56 5.62 -0.25 -3.03
C VAL A 56 5.55 1.05 -3.81
N VAL A 57 5.23 0.89 -5.10
CA VAL A 57 4.98 2.00 -6.02
C VAL A 57 3.49 2.23 -6.10
N GLY A 58 3.08 3.48 -5.98
CA GLY A 58 1.68 3.86 -6.10
C GLY A 58 1.51 5.14 -6.90
N ARG A 59 0.27 5.46 -7.25
CA ARG A 59 -0.04 6.72 -7.92
C ARG A 59 0.33 7.88 -6.99
N PRO A 60 0.91 8.98 -7.50
CA PRO A 60 1.15 10.16 -6.69
C PRO A 60 -0.11 10.58 -5.91
N GLY A 61 0.09 11.07 -4.69
CA GLY A 61 -0.97 11.57 -3.85
C GLY A 61 -1.72 12.73 -4.53
N PRO A 62 -2.95 13.04 -4.08
CA PRO A 62 -3.68 14.18 -4.61
C PRO A 62 -2.89 15.46 -4.39
N VAL A 63 -2.95 16.35 -5.39
CA VAL A 63 -2.39 17.70 -5.28
C VAL A 63 -3.06 18.46 -4.13
N ARG A 64 -2.30 19.29 -3.44
CA ARG A 64 -2.77 20.12 -2.33
C ARG A 64 -2.77 21.59 -2.75
N ASP A 65 -3.44 22.43 -1.96
CA ASP A 65 -3.38 23.89 -2.09
C ASP A 65 -3.75 24.42 -3.49
N LEU A 66 -4.78 23.84 -4.11
CA LEU A 66 -5.27 24.31 -5.40
C LEU A 66 -5.79 25.75 -5.27
N GLN A 67 -5.13 26.68 -5.95
CA GLN A 67 -5.45 28.09 -5.94
C GLN A 67 -5.58 28.62 -7.36
N VAL A 68 -6.52 29.55 -7.53
CA VAL A 68 -6.67 30.30 -8.77
C VAL A 68 -5.82 31.56 -8.67
N LEU A 69 -4.77 31.64 -9.48
CA LEU A 69 -3.89 32.81 -9.53
C LEU A 69 -4.47 33.94 -10.39
N GLU A 70 -5.05 33.59 -11.54
CA GLU A 70 -5.61 34.57 -12.48
C GLU A 70 -6.86 34.02 -13.15
N LEU A 71 -7.90 34.86 -13.26
CA LEU A 71 -9.13 34.61 -14.00
C LEU A 71 -9.22 35.62 -15.15
N GLY A 72 -9.05 35.15 -16.38
CA GLY A 72 -9.38 35.90 -17.60
C GLY A 72 -10.74 35.46 -18.16
N GLU A 73 -11.27 36.20 -19.14
CA GLU A 73 -12.59 35.92 -19.74
C GLU A 73 -12.76 34.50 -20.30
N ARG A 74 -11.65 33.85 -20.70
CA ARG A 74 -11.63 32.47 -21.23
C ARG A 74 -10.43 31.63 -20.76
N ARG A 75 -9.66 32.10 -19.77
CA ARG A 75 -8.45 31.40 -19.29
C ARG A 75 -8.35 31.51 -17.79
N VAL A 76 -7.82 30.47 -17.17
CA VAL A 76 -7.55 30.43 -15.74
C VAL A 76 -6.11 29.96 -15.54
N ARG A 77 -5.38 30.62 -14.65
CA ARG A 77 -4.10 30.11 -14.14
C ARG A 77 -4.33 29.51 -12.77
N LEU A 78 -3.86 28.28 -12.60
CA LEU A 78 -3.94 27.52 -11.36
C LEU A 78 -2.54 27.32 -10.80
N SER A 79 -2.45 27.28 -9.48
CA SER A 79 -1.27 26.87 -8.73
C SER A 79 -1.68 25.78 -7.75
N TRP A 80 -0.82 24.79 -7.57
CA TRP A 80 -1.04 23.70 -6.62
C TRP A 80 0.31 23.15 -6.14
N THR A 81 0.29 22.52 -4.98
CA THR A 81 1.42 21.78 -4.41
C THR A 81 1.32 20.31 -4.85
N PRO A 82 2.38 19.69 -5.40
CA PRO A 82 2.40 18.26 -5.69
C PRO A 82 2.08 17.41 -4.45
N GLY A 83 1.35 16.31 -4.66
CA GLY A 83 1.11 15.32 -3.60
C GLY A 83 2.34 14.42 -3.37
N GLU A 84 2.22 13.48 -2.43
CA GLU A 84 3.27 12.50 -2.15
C GLU A 84 3.64 11.72 -3.43
N GLU A 85 4.93 11.61 -3.76
CA GLU A 85 5.40 10.98 -5.00
C GLU A 85 5.11 9.46 -5.04
N HIS A 86 4.96 8.82 -3.88
CA HIS A 86 4.64 7.39 -3.75
C HIS A 86 5.58 6.47 -4.57
N ASN A 87 6.86 6.86 -4.68
CA ASN A 87 7.89 6.18 -5.48
C ASN A 87 7.55 6.06 -6.98
N SER A 88 6.62 6.87 -7.49
CA SER A 88 6.29 6.96 -8.91
C SER A 88 6.80 8.28 -9.47
N PRO A 89 7.60 8.29 -10.55
CA PRO A 89 7.98 9.53 -11.20
C PRO A 89 6.72 10.26 -11.69
N VAL A 90 6.68 11.57 -11.46
CA VAL A 90 5.65 12.47 -12.01
C VAL A 90 6.19 12.99 -13.35
N GLU A 91 5.64 12.52 -14.47
CA GLU A 91 5.86 13.06 -15.82
C GLU A 91 4.79 14.09 -16.21
#